data_AF-A0A8J3SF10-F1
#
_entry.id   AF-A0A8J3SF10-F1
#
_cell.length_a   1.000
_cell.length_b   1.000
_cell.length_c   1.000
_cell.angle_alpha   90.00
_cell.angle_beta   90.00
_cell.angle_gamma   90.00
#
_symmetry.space_group_name_H-M   'P 1'
#
loop_
_entity.id
_entity.type
_entity.pdbx_description
1 polymer ?
#
loop_
_entity_poly.entity_id
_entity_poly.type
_entity_poly.pdbx_seq_one_letter_code
_entity_poly.pdbx_strand_id
1 'polypeptide(L)'
;MLSGCSQETGSSAASAGPSASGPSASEPASASSALSSPATTPTATASASPGPSGTPAGRGLYADAVGQVTLAGGERIRVEPDAGEAVEGELTRFTVVLDVQGGICDKGGIPHKCSVAQLKKALKADVALYAKVTVKDGLVTQVEEIVRN
;
A
#
# COMPACT_ATOMS: atom_id res chain seq x y z
N MET A 1 48.90 -27.79 -0.15
CA MET A 1 49.71 -27.40 1.02
C MET A 1 49.50 -25.91 1.24
N LEU A 2 48.57 -25.53 2.12
CA LEU A 2 48.47 -24.23 2.80
C LEU A 2 47.46 -24.44 3.95
N SER A 3 48.02 -24.87 5.09
CA SER A 3 47.36 -24.99 6.38
C SER A 3 47.25 -23.62 7.05
N GLY A 4 46.20 -23.39 7.83
CA GLY A 4 46.08 -22.19 8.66
C GLY A 4 44.77 -22.10 9.43
N CYS A 5 44.47 -23.11 10.27
CA CYS A 5 43.47 -23.00 11.33
C CYS A 5 44.15 -22.46 12.59
N SER A 6 43.56 -21.48 13.26
CA SER A 6 43.81 -21.20 14.68
C SER A 6 42.49 -20.83 15.35
N GLN A 7 42.10 -21.70 16.27
CA GLN A 7 40.97 -21.62 17.21
C GLN A 7 41.45 -21.03 18.55
N GLU A 8 40.49 -20.93 19.48
CA GLU A 8 40.53 -20.56 20.91
C GLU A 8 40.31 -19.06 21.18
N THR A 9 39.39 -18.63 22.04
CA THR A 9 38.97 -19.12 23.37
C THR A 9 37.55 -18.54 23.61
N GLY A 10 36.48 -19.21 24.05
CA GLY A 10 36.32 -20.02 25.26
C GLY A 10 35.79 -19.17 26.41
N SER A 11 34.50 -19.26 26.76
CA SER A 11 34.00 -19.13 28.14
C SER A 11 32.51 -19.46 28.25
N SER A 12 32.26 -20.66 28.78
CA SER A 12 30.98 -21.10 29.33
C SER A 12 30.71 -20.41 30.67
N ALA A 13 29.48 -19.98 30.91
CA ALA A 13 28.96 -19.79 32.26
C ALA A 13 27.48 -20.18 32.32
N ALA A 14 27.11 -20.69 33.49
CA ALA A 14 26.04 -21.65 33.76
C ALA A 14 24.59 -21.12 33.75
N SER A 15 23.70 -22.11 33.75
CA SER A 15 22.25 -22.11 33.95
C SER A 15 21.73 -21.45 35.24
N ALA A 16 20.54 -20.86 35.14
CA ALA A 16 19.46 -20.77 36.15
C ALA A 16 18.19 -20.39 35.37
N GLY A 17 17.10 -21.16 35.24
CA GLY A 17 16.19 -21.76 36.22
C GLY A 17 14.75 -21.32 35.82
N PRO A 18 13.70 -22.15 35.94
CA PRO A 18 12.33 -21.76 35.56
C PRO A 18 11.66 -20.96 36.68
N SER A 19 10.78 -20.01 36.36
CA SER A 19 9.93 -19.36 37.37
C SER A 19 8.49 -19.23 36.89
N ALA A 20 7.60 -19.36 37.87
CA ALA A 20 6.34 -20.08 37.77
C ALA A 20 5.10 -19.19 37.58
N SER A 21 3.99 -19.90 37.34
CA SER A 21 2.61 -19.44 37.27
C SER A 21 2.13 -18.65 38.49
N GLY A 22 1.15 -17.77 38.25
CA GLY A 22 0.22 -17.29 39.26
C GLY A 22 -0.96 -16.56 38.61
N PRO A 23 -2.22 -16.99 38.83
CA PRO A 23 -3.41 -16.30 38.33
C PRO A 23 -3.79 -15.18 39.30
N SER A 24 -4.39 -14.10 38.79
CA SER A 24 -5.20 -13.24 39.65
C SER A 24 -6.40 -12.73 38.87
N ALA A 25 -7.49 -13.46 39.03
CA ALA A 25 -8.83 -13.00 38.76
C ALA A 25 -9.22 -11.97 39.82
N SER A 26 -9.84 -10.87 39.40
CA SER A 26 -10.85 -10.14 40.19
C SER A 26 -11.59 -9.20 39.25
N GLU A 27 -12.74 -9.68 38.79
CA GLU A 27 -13.90 -8.85 38.46
C GLU A 27 -14.31 -8.06 39.72
N PRO A 28 -15.05 -6.94 39.56
CA PRO A 28 -16.48 -7.11 39.79
C PRO A 28 -17.37 -6.37 38.79
N ALA A 29 -18.44 -7.07 38.45
CA ALA A 29 -19.66 -6.58 37.83
C ALA A 29 -20.41 -5.52 38.67
N SER A 30 -21.14 -4.65 37.96
CA SER A 30 -22.47 -4.14 38.33
C SER A 30 -23.11 -3.56 37.06
N ALA A 31 -24.01 -4.31 36.43
CA ALA A 31 -25.47 -4.22 36.54
C ALA A 31 -26.02 -2.97 35.79
N SER A 32 -26.48 -3.10 34.56
CA SER A 32 -27.75 -3.69 34.07
C SER A 32 -28.91 -2.69 34.04
N SER A 33 -29.64 -2.77 32.92
CA SER A 33 -31.01 -2.28 32.68
C SER A 33 -31.07 -0.83 32.22
N ALA A 34 -31.82 -0.42 31.21
CA ALA A 34 -32.76 -1.04 30.27
C ALA A 34 -32.92 -0.01 29.12
N LEU A 35 -33.72 -0.10 28.05
CA LEU A 35 -34.94 -0.81 27.74
C LEU A 35 -35.18 -0.57 26.23
N SER A 36 -35.74 -1.57 25.57
CA SER A 36 -36.38 -1.64 24.26
C SER A 36 -36.72 -0.35 23.48
N SER A 37 -36.39 -0.35 22.18
CA SER A 37 -37.36 -0.10 21.09
C SER A 37 -36.79 -0.55 19.73
N PRO A 38 -37.51 -1.38 18.94
CA PRO A 38 -37.19 -1.64 17.54
C PRO A 38 -37.91 -0.64 16.61
N ALA A 39 -37.45 -0.60 15.34
CA ALA A 39 -37.95 0.16 14.18
C ALA A 39 -37.30 1.55 14.01
N THR A 40 -36.80 1.98 12.85
CA THR A 40 -37.04 1.61 11.46
C THR A 40 -35.75 1.78 10.64
N THR A 41 -35.43 0.83 9.76
CA THR A 41 -34.49 1.04 8.65
C THR A 41 -35.20 1.81 7.53
N PRO A 42 -34.80 3.04 7.16
CA PRO A 42 -35.02 3.49 5.81
C PRO A 42 -33.97 2.82 4.91
N THR A 43 -34.43 1.93 4.03
CA THR A 43 -33.72 1.59 2.80
C THR A 43 -33.51 2.87 2.00
N ALA A 44 -32.32 3.47 2.12
CA ALA A 44 -31.87 4.47 1.17
C ALA A 44 -31.13 3.74 0.03
N THR A 45 -31.90 3.25 -0.94
CA THR A 45 -31.39 3.01 -2.28
C THR A 45 -31.00 4.37 -2.86
N ALA A 46 -29.77 4.82 -2.60
CA ALA A 46 -29.17 5.90 -3.36
C ALA A 46 -28.57 5.28 -4.64
N SER A 47 -29.44 5.09 -5.62
CA SER A 47 -29.03 4.91 -7.01
C SER A 47 -28.45 6.24 -7.49
N ALA A 48 -27.18 6.52 -7.17
CA ALA A 48 -26.46 7.66 -7.69
C ALA A 48 -25.93 7.30 -9.09
N SER A 49 -26.75 7.59 -10.10
CA SER A 49 -26.30 7.72 -11.48
C SER A 49 -25.18 8.78 -11.55
N PRO A 50 -24.08 8.56 -12.28
CA PRO A 50 -22.97 9.50 -12.31
C PRO A 50 -23.35 10.75 -13.12
N GLY A 51 -23.54 11.88 -12.43
CA GLY A 51 -23.69 13.20 -13.04
C GLY A 51 -22.41 14.02 -12.89
N PRO A 52 -21.94 14.73 -13.93
CA PRO A 52 -20.67 15.45 -13.89
C PRO A 52 -20.81 16.73 -13.07
N SER A 53 -20.33 16.71 -11.82
CA SER A 53 -20.12 17.92 -11.03
C SER A 53 -18.63 18.22 -11.00
N GLY A 54 -18.19 19.05 -11.94
CA GLY A 54 -16.85 19.61 -11.94
C GLY A 54 -16.60 20.35 -10.63
N THR A 55 -15.76 19.76 -9.79
CA THR A 55 -15.14 20.41 -8.64
C THR A 55 -13.64 20.41 -8.92
N PRO A 56 -12.95 21.57 -8.95
CA PRO A 56 -11.51 21.55 -9.10
C PRO A 56 -10.93 20.73 -7.95
N ALA A 57 -10.19 19.68 -8.31
CA ALA A 57 -9.51 18.72 -7.46
C ALA A 57 -9.35 19.26 -6.03
N GLY A 58 -10.21 18.77 -5.14
CA GLY A 58 -9.97 18.93 -3.72
C GLY A 58 -8.52 18.53 -3.48
N ARG A 59 -7.78 19.38 -2.77
CA ARG A 59 -6.46 19.03 -2.24
C ARG A 59 -6.68 17.90 -1.24
N GLY A 60 -6.97 16.72 -1.75
CA GLY A 60 -7.12 15.50 -0.99
C GLY A 60 -5.74 15.21 -0.46
N LEU A 61 -5.61 15.33 0.86
CA LEU A 61 -4.39 14.99 1.58
C LEU A 61 -3.91 13.57 1.19
N TYR A 62 -4.84 12.71 0.77
CA TYR A 62 -4.62 11.39 0.23
C TYR A 62 -5.61 11.11 -0.91
N ALA A 63 -5.15 10.49 -1.99
CA ALA A 63 -5.97 9.97 -3.08
C ALA A 63 -5.42 8.60 -3.50
N ASP A 64 -6.31 7.63 -3.68
CA ASP A 64 -6.01 6.34 -4.30
C ASP A 64 -6.73 6.29 -5.64
N ALA A 65 -5.98 6.04 -6.72
CA ALA A 65 -6.52 5.91 -8.06
C ALA A 65 -6.12 4.56 -8.65
N VAL A 66 -7.05 3.88 -9.31
CA VAL A 66 -6.79 2.65 -10.04
C VAL A 66 -7.07 2.95 -11.51
N GLY A 67 -6.07 2.78 -12.36
CA GLY A 67 -6.18 3.25 -13.73
C GLY A 67 -4.97 2.96 -14.59
N GLN A 68 -5.07 3.36 -15.86
CA GLN A 68 -3.93 3.36 -16.76
C GLN A 68 -2.98 4.48 -16.35
N VAL A 69 -1.71 4.14 -16.19
CA VAL A 69 -0.67 5.08 -15.78
C VAL A 69 0.07 5.58 -17.01
N THR A 70 0.17 6.89 -17.15
CA THR A 70 0.94 7.55 -18.21
C THR A 70 1.88 8.60 -17.62
N LEU A 71 2.93 8.94 -18.37
CA LEU A 71 3.86 9.99 -17.97
C LEU A 71 3.31 11.36 -18.41
N ALA A 72 3.01 12.24 -17.46
CA ALA A 72 2.52 13.60 -17.74
C ALA A 72 3.66 14.60 -18.02
N GLY A 73 4.92 14.18 -17.83
CA GLY A 73 6.13 14.96 -18.09
C GLY A 73 7.03 15.07 -16.86
N GLY A 74 8.35 15.09 -17.09
CA GLY A 74 9.34 15.21 -16.01
C GLY A 74 9.26 14.07 -15.00
N GLU A 75 8.79 14.38 -13.80
CA GLU A 75 8.56 13.45 -12.69
C GLU A 75 7.07 13.24 -12.39
N ARG A 76 6.15 13.78 -13.19
CA ARG A 76 4.71 13.57 -12.98
C ARG A 76 4.16 12.40 -13.76
N ILE A 77 3.25 11.67 -13.13
CA ILE A 77 2.40 10.68 -13.75
C ILE A 77 0.94 11.11 -13.67
N ARG A 78 0.15 10.64 -14.63
CA ARG A 78 -1.29 10.77 -14.68
C ARG A 78 -1.91 9.38 -14.68
N VAL A 79 -2.92 9.20 -13.85
CA VAL A 79 -3.67 7.95 -13.72
C VAL A 79 -5.05 8.21 -14.28
N GLU A 80 -5.40 7.51 -15.34
CA GLU A 80 -6.71 7.59 -15.99
C GLU A 80 -7.55 6.37 -15.54
N PRO A 81 -8.48 6.56 -14.58
CA PRO A 81 -9.38 5.49 -14.17
C PRO A 81 -10.44 5.23 -15.25
N ASP A 82 -10.99 4.01 -15.27
CA ASP A 82 -12.09 3.66 -16.21
C ASP A 82 -13.36 4.49 -15.97
N ALA A 83 -13.55 4.96 -14.73
CA ALA A 83 -14.61 5.86 -14.35
C ALA A 83 -14.09 6.88 -13.33
N GLY A 84 -14.49 8.14 -13.50
CA GLY A 84 -14.08 9.25 -12.64
C GLY A 84 -13.06 10.17 -13.29
N GLU A 85 -12.49 11.06 -12.48
CA GLU A 85 -11.49 12.03 -12.94
C GLU A 85 -10.08 11.48 -12.87
N ALA A 86 -9.23 11.92 -13.79
CA ALA A 86 -7.82 11.55 -13.77
C ALA A 86 -7.11 12.16 -12.56
N VAL A 87 -6.19 11.39 -11.98
CA VAL A 87 -5.39 11.82 -10.83
C VAL A 87 -3.95 12.00 -11.27
N GLU A 88 -3.34 13.13 -10.89
CA GLU A 88 -1.92 13.37 -11.14
C GLU A 88 -1.13 13.37 -9.84
N GLY A 89 0.14 12.97 -9.93
CA GLY A 89 1.06 13.03 -8.82
C GLY A 89 2.52 13.09 -9.28
N GLU A 90 3.38 13.64 -8.43
CA GLU A 90 4.82 13.69 -8.65
C GLU A 90 5.51 12.45 -8.05
N LEU A 91 6.24 11.73 -8.88
CA LEU A 91 7.13 10.65 -8.46
C LEU A 91 8.33 11.24 -7.70
N THR A 92 8.72 10.57 -6.63
CA THR A 92 9.93 10.92 -5.87
C THR A 92 10.83 9.71 -5.77
N ARG A 93 12.08 9.89 -5.34
CA ARG A 93 12.98 8.75 -5.07
C ARG A 93 12.43 7.75 -4.02
N PHE A 94 11.43 8.16 -3.25
CA PHE A 94 10.81 7.35 -2.19
C PHE A 94 9.55 6.63 -2.66
N THR A 95 9.06 6.89 -3.87
CA THR A 95 7.91 6.18 -4.42
C THR A 95 8.23 4.69 -4.52
N VAL A 96 7.38 3.87 -3.91
CA VAL A 96 7.47 2.42 -4.01
C VAL A 96 6.80 1.97 -5.30
N VAL A 97 7.53 1.26 -6.16
CA VAL A 97 6.98 0.69 -7.39
C VAL A 97 6.99 -0.83 -7.28
N LEU A 98 5.81 -1.43 -7.38
CA LEU A 98 5.59 -2.86 -7.34
C LEU A 98 5.08 -3.31 -8.71
N ASP A 99 5.84 -4.19 -9.34
CA ASP A 99 5.59 -4.76 -10.67
C ASP A 99 5.31 -6.25 -10.51
N VAL A 100 4.09 -6.68 -10.82
CA VAL A 100 3.64 -8.05 -10.60
C VAL A 100 3.99 -8.94 -11.79
N GLN A 101 3.99 -8.38 -13.00
CA GLN A 101 4.22 -9.09 -14.26
C GLN A 101 5.68 -9.07 -14.72
N GLY A 102 6.51 -8.19 -14.16
CA GLY A 102 7.91 -8.04 -14.58
C GLY A 102 8.07 -7.15 -15.81
N GLY A 103 7.04 -6.37 -16.17
CA GLY A 103 7.04 -5.50 -17.35
C GLY A 103 7.86 -4.21 -17.15
N ILE A 104 8.12 -3.84 -15.89
CA ILE A 104 8.90 -2.66 -15.51
C ILE A 104 10.31 -3.08 -15.09
N CYS A 105 10.43 -4.16 -14.32
CA CYS A 105 11.71 -4.74 -13.95
C CYS A 105 11.63 -6.26 -13.70
N ASP A 106 12.60 -6.98 -14.26
CA ASP A 106 12.66 -8.45 -14.30
C ASP A 106 13.50 -9.09 -13.18
N LYS A 107 13.88 -8.32 -12.15
CA LYS A 107 14.80 -8.79 -11.09
C LYS A 107 14.14 -8.80 -9.71
N GLY A 108 14.51 -9.79 -8.90
CA GLY A 108 14.02 -9.94 -7.52
C GLY A 108 12.79 -10.84 -7.41
N GLY A 109 12.24 -10.96 -6.18
CA GLY A 109 11.01 -11.70 -5.92
C GLY A 109 9.77 -10.92 -6.35
N ILE A 110 8.66 -11.63 -6.60
CA ILE A 110 7.36 -11.05 -6.99
C ILE A 110 6.58 -10.61 -5.73
N PRO A 111 5.95 -9.42 -5.71
CA PRO A 111 6.02 -8.39 -6.74
C PRO A 111 7.42 -7.75 -6.81
N HIS A 112 7.92 -7.57 -8.03
CA HIS A 112 9.21 -6.96 -8.31
C HIS A 112 9.23 -5.52 -7.79
N LYS A 113 10.20 -5.21 -6.93
CA LYS A 113 10.42 -3.86 -6.45
C LYS A 113 11.26 -3.08 -7.45
N CYS A 114 10.60 -2.21 -8.21
CA CYS A 114 11.26 -1.41 -9.24
C CYS A 114 11.67 -0.03 -8.69
N SER A 115 12.68 0.56 -9.32
CA SER A 115 13.00 1.97 -9.11
C SER A 115 12.09 2.87 -9.94
N VAL A 116 11.93 4.12 -9.47
CA VAL A 116 11.23 5.16 -10.24
C VAL A 116 11.86 5.40 -11.62
N ALA A 117 13.18 5.26 -11.74
CA ALA A 117 13.85 5.40 -13.03
C ALA A 117 13.39 4.31 -14.03
N GLN A 118 13.21 3.07 -13.56
CA GLN A 118 12.70 1.96 -14.37
C GLN A 118 11.24 2.19 -14.77
N LEU A 119 10.39 2.59 -13.82
CA LEU A 119 9.00 2.98 -14.10
C LEU A 119 8.93 4.05 -15.20
N LYS A 120 9.68 5.15 -15.04
CA LYS A 120 9.70 6.23 -16.02
C LYS A 120 10.20 5.77 -17.38
N LYS A 121 11.19 4.86 -17.42
CA LYS A 121 11.69 4.29 -18.67
C LYS A 121 10.62 3.43 -19.35
N ALA A 122 9.91 2.59 -18.59
CA ALA A 122 8.83 1.76 -19.11
C ALA A 122 7.68 2.62 -19.67
N LEU A 123 7.21 3.62 -18.91
CA LEU A 123 6.15 4.52 -19.35
C LEU A 123 6.54 5.34 -20.59
N LYS A 124 7.81 5.73 -20.73
CA LYS A 124 8.32 6.41 -21.94
C LYS A 124 8.46 5.51 -23.15
N ALA A 125 8.53 4.19 -22.93
CA ALA A 125 8.57 3.20 -23.99
C ALA A 125 7.16 2.69 -24.34
N ASP A 126 6.12 3.42 -23.92
CA ASP A 126 4.71 3.07 -24.12
C ASP A 126 4.33 1.68 -23.58
N VAL A 127 5.03 1.22 -22.53
CA VAL A 127 4.61 0.01 -21.80
C VAL A 127 3.29 0.31 -21.11
N ALA A 128 2.25 -0.45 -21.47
CA ALA A 128 0.95 -0.34 -20.85
C ALA A 128 1.05 -0.78 -19.38
N LEU A 129 0.83 0.17 -18.46
CA LEU A 129 0.79 -0.10 -17.03
C LEU A 129 -0.61 0.23 -16.51
N TYR A 130 -1.29 -0.78 -15.97
CA TYR A 130 -2.50 -0.59 -15.19
C TYR A 130 -2.17 -0.81 -13.72
N ALA A 131 -2.43 0.18 -12.87
CA ALA A 131 -1.94 0.14 -11.50
C ALA A 131 -2.88 0.85 -10.52
N LYS A 132 -2.75 0.47 -9.24
CA LYS A 132 -3.19 1.27 -8.11
C LYS A 132 -2.07 2.25 -7.76
N VAL A 133 -2.42 3.53 -7.66
CA VAL A 133 -1.51 4.61 -7.35
C VAL A 133 -2.02 5.36 -6.12
N THR A 134 -1.17 5.46 -5.11
CA THR A 134 -1.46 6.21 -3.89
C THR A 134 -0.71 7.54 -3.91
N VAL A 135 -1.46 8.64 -3.95
CA VAL A 135 -0.95 10.01 -3.92
C VAL A 135 -1.24 10.62 -2.56
N LYS A 136 -0.23 11.26 -1.96
CA LYS A 136 -0.33 11.98 -0.70
C LYS A 136 0.29 13.36 -0.87
N ASP A 137 -0.46 14.41 -0.54
CA ASP A 137 0.00 15.80 -0.69
C ASP A 137 0.54 16.12 -2.10
N GLY A 138 -0.01 15.48 -3.14
CA GLY A 138 0.44 15.61 -4.54
C GLY A 138 1.68 14.77 -4.91
N LEU A 139 2.26 14.04 -3.96
CA LEU A 139 3.39 13.13 -4.19
C LEU A 139 2.91 11.68 -4.29
N VAL A 140 3.43 10.94 -5.26
CA VAL A 140 3.15 9.52 -5.41
C VAL A 140 3.96 8.76 -4.38
N THR A 141 3.29 8.04 -3.50
CA THR A 141 3.92 7.23 -2.46
C THR A 141 4.06 5.77 -2.88
N GLN A 142 3.10 5.26 -3.67
CA GLN A 142 3.10 3.90 -4.15
C GLN A 142 2.47 3.78 -5.54
N VAL A 143 3.04 2.92 -6.38
CA VAL A 143 2.51 2.45 -7.66
C VAL A 143 2.56 0.93 -7.61
N GLU A 144 1.41 0.28 -7.68
CA GLU A 144 1.29 -1.18 -7.64
C GLU A 144 0.54 -1.66 -8.86
N GLU A 145 1.24 -2.39 -9.73
CA GLU A 145 0.64 -2.97 -10.94
C GLU A 145 -0.49 -3.94 -10.58
N ILE A 146 -1.57 -3.87 -11.37
CA ILE A 146 -2.72 -4.76 -11.26
C ILE A 146 -2.87 -5.52 -12.58
N VAL A 147 -2.97 -6.85 -12.47
CA VAL A 147 -3.30 -7.73 -13.60
C VAL A 147 -4.80 -7.64 -13.88
N ARG A 148 -5.18 -7.18 -15.08
CA ARG A 148 -6.56 -7.27 -15.56
C ARG A 148 -6.82 -8.68 -16.10
N ASN A 149 -7.84 -9.36 -15.57
CA ASN A 149 -8.33 -10.65 -16.07
C ASN A 149 -9.40 -10.46 -17.13
#